data_AF-D5GDX6-F1
#
_entry.id   AF-D5GDX6-F1
#
_cell.length_a   1.000
_cell.length_b   1.000
_cell.length_c   1.000
_cell.angle_alpha   90.00
_cell.angle_beta   90.00
_cell.angle_gamma   90.00
#
_symmetry.space_group_name_H-M   'P 1'
#
loop_
_entity.id
_entity.type
_entity.pdbx_description
1 polymer ?
#
loop_
_entity_poly.entity_id
_entity_poly.type
_entity_poly.pdbx_seq_one_letter_code
_entity_poly.pdbx_strand_id
1 'polypeptide(L)'
;MPVSTCPLKQDEKQCRVRANDVPSLACISAMRLNKQTIIPPQISFANFKKTNPPTERTSTPENMPKEAKKRGRRAEMKRKEAAKKEQPENTPQVVALAKEAGHFYGVYDGGEVGGEEDTHFYGLLTEDESEYFRKADEILELNQFGGENERALFIANVWKEADGKELKIANSQGCSRLLEKLILMSSPSQLRSLWQKFTGHFLNLAQHRFASHCCEMLFQRSVGIASKETQDDYVDDTATDVFFASMESSFLCMLSELEPQLKHLCTDRFASHIVRGLLLLLSGQPVSSSDLVQSRKKERITLSAGVAPIPEPAEKIPVPQSFHDAVGKILAATAGSMSTEEIRSMAVHQIGGPTLQVLMQLEMGRSRKDRKTKGASKEGTLLGKLTGISTEDEKSGESESSSFFNNLLYDPVGSHLAEKIVVCAPKKVFNKLYNAFFKGRIGSLARNETAGFAVQRILERLEKHMLEEALGEILPQVKGLIERSQVAVVKALIDCCA
;
A
#
# COMPACT_ATOMS: atom_id res chain seq x y z
N MET A 1 -6.97 3.96 -84.65
CA MET A 1 -5.67 3.28 -84.79
C MET A 1 -4.58 4.35 -84.81
N PRO A 2 -3.44 4.21 -84.12
CA PRO A 2 -3.17 3.89 -82.69
C PRO A 2 -2.94 5.21 -81.87
N VAL A 3 -3.03 5.36 -80.53
CA VAL A 3 -2.50 4.69 -79.30
C VAL A 3 -1.16 5.27 -78.77
N SER A 4 -1.05 5.36 -77.42
CA SER A 4 0.09 5.79 -76.54
C SER A 4 0.30 7.31 -76.31
N THR A 5 0.51 7.83 -75.09
CA THR A 5 0.52 7.21 -73.73
C THR A 5 0.16 8.25 -72.63
N CYS A 6 -0.21 7.80 -71.43
CA CYS A 6 -0.60 8.61 -70.26
C CYS A 6 0.63 9.09 -69.42
N PRO A 7 0.51 10.00 -68.42
CA PRO A 7 -0.26 9.76 -67.17
C PRO A 7 -1.20 10.89 -66.72
N LEU A 8 -2.10 10.54 -65.80
CA LEU A 8 -3.20 11.35 -65.26
C LEU A 8 -2.87 12.03 -63.92
N LYS A 9 -3.58 13.13 -63.65
CA LYS A 9 -3.70 13.79 -62.35
C LYS A 9 -4.48 12.91 -61.36
N GLN A 10 -4.30 13.16 -60.06
CA GLN A 10 -5.28 12.77 -59.03
C GLN A 10 -5.62 13.98 -58.14
N ASP A 11 -6.92 14.15 -57.90
CA ASP A 11 -7.50 15.25 -57.13
C ASP A 11 -7.48 14.98 -55.63
N GLU A 12 -7.44 16.06 -54.84
CA GLU A 12 -7.68 16.01 -53.40
C GLU A 12 -9.12 15.56 -53.10
N LYS A 13 -9.29 14.47 -52.34
CA LYS A 13 -10.51 14.23 -51.58
C LYS A 13 -10.23 13.84 -50.13
N GLN A 14 -10.67 14.75 -49.27
CA GLN A 14 -10.63 14.71 -47.82
C GLN A 14 -11.40 13.49 -47.27
N CYS A 15 -10.75 12.65 -46.45
CA CYS A 15 -11.42 11.56 -45.75
C CYS A 15 -11.03 11.51 -44.27
N ARG A 16 -12.01 11.74 -43.40
CA ARG A 16 -11.88 11.59 -41.93
C ARG A 16 -11.76 10.12 -41.57
N VAL A 17 -10.66 9.72 -40.96
CA VAL A 17 -10.58 8.45 -40.20
C VAL A 17 -10.80 8.74 -38.71
N ARG A 18 -11.58 7.88 -38.04
CA ARG A 18 -11.97 8.04 -36.64
C ARG A 18 -10.89 7.48 -35.72
N ALA A 19 -10.65 8.14 -34.59
CA ALA A 19 -9.89 7.56 -33.50
C ALA A 19 -10.73 6.45 -32.81
N ASN A 20 -10.37 5.19 -33.03
CA ASN A 20 -10.66 4.03 -32.19
C ASN A 20 -10.06 2.77 -32.85
N ASP A 21 -8.78 2.49 -32.60
CA ASP A 21 -8.19 1.18 -32.82
C ASP A 21 -7.05 0.99 -31.81
N VAL A 22 -7.37 0.32 -30.69
CA VAL A 22 -6.37 -0.20 -29.75
C VAL A 22 -6.15 -1.66 -30.13
N PRO A 23 -4.89 -2.12 -30.37
CA PRO A 23 -4.65 -3.49 -30.80
C PRO A 23 -5.12 -4.50 -29.75
N SER A 24 -5.85 -5.52 -30.19
CA SER A 24 -6.44 -6.52 -29.29
C SER A 24 -5.41 -7.52 -28.76
N LEU A 25 -5.79 -8.17 -27.65
CA LEU A 25 -4.99 -9.14 -26.86
C LEU A 25 -4.37 -10.33 -27.64
N ALA A 26 -4.69 -10.51 -28.93
CA ALA A 26 -4.12 -11.59 -29.74
C ALA A 26 -2.64 -11.39 -30.11
N CYS A 27 -2.16 -10.15 -30.29
CA CYS A 27 -0.80 -9.90 -30.79
C CYS A 27 0.31 -10.18 -29.75
N ILE A 28 0.03 -10.03 -28.46
CA ILE A 28 1.04 -10.18 -27.39
C ILE A 28 1.29 -11.67 -27.08
N SER A 29 0.29 -12.55 -27.22
CA SER A 29 0.47 -14.00 -27.05
C SER A 29 1.32 -14.66 -28.16
N ALA A 30 1.43 -14.04 -29.33
CA ALA A 30 2.10 -14.64 -30.49
C ALA A 30 3.65 -14.69 -30.37
N MET A 31 4.26 -13.88 -29.51
CA MET A 31 5.72 -13.86 -29.31
C MET A 31 6.26 -15.03 -28.46
N ARG A 32 5.40 -15.91 -27.93
CA ARG A 32 5.79 -16.97 -26.98
C ARG A 32 6.22 -18.30 -27.59
N LEU A 33 6.28 -18.43 -28.92
CA LEU A 33 6.57 -19.69 -29.62
C LEU A 33 7.64 -19.54 -30.72
N ASN A 34 8.90 -19.36 -30.32
CA ASN A 34 10.03 -19.76 -31.18
C ASN A 34 11.24 -20.19 -30.35
N LYS A 35 11.25 -21.45 -29.88
CA LYS A 35 12.44 -22.08 -29.30
C LYS A 35 13.27 -22.71 -30.42
N GLN A 36 14.42 -22.12 -30.75
CA GLN A 36 15.49 -22.83 -31.45
C GLN A 36 16.61 -23.17 -30.48
N THR A 37 16.93 -24.46 -30.41
CA THR A 37 18.00 -25.05 -29.60
C THR A 37 19.37 -24.76 -30.19
N ILE A 38 20.29 -24.19 -29.39
CA ILE A 38 21.73 -24.16 -29.70
C ILE A 38 22.48 -24.72 -28.49
N ILE A 39 23.35 -25.71 -28.75
CA ILE A 39 24.15 -26.42 -27.75
C ILE A 39 25.57 -25.82 -27.73
N PRO A 40 26.11 -25.37 -26.59
CA PRO A 40 27.53 -25.04 -26.47
C PRO A 40 28.38 -26.27 -26.10
N PRO A 41 29.63 -26.38 -26.59
CA PRO A 41 30.48 -27.54 -26.33
C PRO A 41 31.18 -27.50 -24.95
N GLN A 42 31.47 -28.69 -24.43
CA GLN A 42 32.23 -28.91 -23.19
C GLN A 42 33.73 -28.63 -23.41
N ILE A 43 34.37 -27.93 -22.45
CA ILE A 43 35.83 -27.82 -22.36
C ILE A 43 36.26 -28.31 -20.97
N SER A 44 36.92 -29.46 -20.91
CA SER A 44 37.47 -30.02 -19.67
C SER A 44 38.90 -29.51 -19.41
N PHE A 45 39.16 -28.99 -18.21
CA PHE A 45 40.54 -28.79 -17.72
C PHE A 45 40.93 -29.89 -16.73
N ALA A 46 42.22 -30.25 -16.75
CA ALA A 46 42.73 -31.45 -16.11
C ALA A 46 42.97 -31.32 -14.60
N ASN A 47 42.61 -32.36 -13.84
CA ASN A 47 42.91 -32.46 -12.42
C ASN A 47 44.38 -32.83 -12.15
N PHE A 48 45.08 -32.02 -11.34
CA PHE A 48 46.44 -32.30 -10.88
C PHE A 48 46.43 -33.12 -9.59
N LYS A 49 47.12 -34.25 -9.55
CA LYS A 49 47.33 -35.07 -8.34
C LYS A 49 48.44 -34.49 -7.45
N LYS A 50 48.27 -34.56 -6.12
CA LYS A 50 49.30 -34.66 -5.06
C LYS A 50 48.61 -35.15 -3.77
N THR A 51 48.71 -36.43 -3.40
CA THR A 51 49.74 -37.07 -2.53
C THR A 51 49.73 -36.62 -1.07
N ASN A 52 49.22 -37.52 -0.23
CA ASN A 52 49.24 -37.60 1.25
C ASN A 52 50.44 -38.48 1.72
N PRO A 53 50.62 -38.79 3.03
CA PRO A 53 50.07 -38.15 4.23
C PRO A 53 51.24 -37.50 5.03
N PRO A 54 51.79 -37.92 6.22
CA PRO A 54 51.48 -39.02 7.15
C PRO A 54 50.60 -38.57 8.36
N THR A 55 50.67 -39.29 9.50
CA THR A 55 49.92 -39.11 10.76
C THR A 55 50.78 -39.56 11.95
N GLU A 56 50.58 -39.00 13.15
CA GLU A 56 50.93 -39.67 14.41
C GLU A 56 49.78 -39.59 15.44
N ARG A 57 49.72 -40.60 16.32
CA ARG A 57 48.78 -40.70 17.46
C ARG A 57 49.58 -40.96 18.74
N THR A 58 49.19 -40.33 19.85
CA THR A 58 49.50 -40.82 21.21
C THR A 58 48.28 -40.63 22.12
N SER A 59 48.29 -41.27 23.30
CA SER A 59 47.09 -41.65 24.07
C SER A 59 47.02 -41.04 25.48
N THR A 60 45.79 -40.72 25.92
CA THR A 60 45.13 -40.76 27.28
C THR A 60 45.95 -41.12 28.55
N PRO A 61 45.53 -40.76 29.80
CA PRO A 61 44.15 -40.45 30.28
C PRO A 61 43.99 -39.33 31.35
N GLU A 62 42.80 -39.30 32.01
CA GLU A 62 42.44 -38.70 33.32
C GLU A 62 42.13 -37.18 33.45
N ASN A 63 40.84 -36.80 33.43
CA ASN A 63 40.06 -36.45 34.64
C ASN A 63 38.62 -35.94 34.36
N MET A 64 37.71 -36.23 35.28
CA MET A 64 36.31 -35.75 35.41
C MET A 64 35.93 -35.87 36.90
N PRO A 65 34.86 -35.22 37.44
CA PRO A 65 33.85 -34.37 36.79
C PRO A 65 33.57 -33.02 37.52
N LYS A 66 32.75 -32.13 36.94
CA LYS A 66 31.82 -31.26 37.71
C LYS A 66 30.52 -30.96 36.95
N GLU A 67 29.39 -31.22 37.59
CA GLU A 67 28.04 -30.94 37.08
C GLU A 67 27.59 -29.49 37.33
N ALA A 68 26.73 -28.94 36.46
CA ALA A 68 26.05 -27.65 36.68
C ALA A 68 24.59 -27.62 36.19
N LYS A 69 23.70 -28.22 37.01
CA LYS A 69 22.26 -27.92 37.21
C LYS A 69 21.51 -27.06 36.14
N LYS A 70 20.62 -27.72 35.37
CA LYS A 70 19.41 -27.09 34.75
C LYS A 70 18.12 -27.71 35.30
N ARG A 71 17.68 -27.28 36.50
CA ARG A 71 16.33 -27.54 37.05
C ARG A 71 15.88 -26.32 37.89
N GLY A 72 15.03 -25.47 37.31
CA GLY A 72 14.51 -24.26 38.00
C GLY A 72 13.18 -23.75 37.44
N ARG A 73 13.13 -23.42 36.14
CA ARG A 73 11.97 -22.71 35.54
C ARG A 73 10.62 -23.44 35.60
N ARG A 74 10.57 -24.77 35.73
CA ARG A 74 9.29 -25.53 35.73
C ARG A 74 8.59 -25.59 37.11
N ALA A 75 9.30 -25.29 38.20
CA ALA A 75 8.71 -25.25 39.54
C ALA A 75 8.06 -23.89 39.85
N GLU A 76 8.60 -22.80 39.29
CA GLU A 76 8.13 -21.45 39.56
C GLU A 76 6.75 -21.16 38.94
N MET A 77 6.48 -21.66 37.73
CA MET A 77 5.16 -21.56 37.09
C MET A 77 4.06 -22.24 37.92
N LYS A 78 4.29 -23.48 38.37
CA LYS A 78 3.31 -24.19 39.23
C LYS A 78 3.02 -23.47 40.55
N ARG A 79 3.98 -22.72 41.09
CA ARG A 79 3.78 -21.92 42.32
C ARG A 79 2.97 -20.64 42.06
N LYS A 80 3.07 -20.06 40.87
CA LYS A 80 2.29 -18.88 40.44
C LYS A 80 0.83 -19.21 40.07
N GLU A 81 0.54 -20.41 39.58
CA GLU A 81 -0.84 -20.85 39.33
C GLU A 81 -1.61 -21.17 40.61
N ALA A 82 -0.96 -21.80 41.60
CA ALA A 82 -1.59 -22.14 42.88
C ALA A 82 -2.06 -20.90 43.67
N ALA A 83 -1.32 -19.79 43.59
CA ALA A 83 -1.63 -18.56 44.32
C ALA A 83 -2.82 -17.74 43.78
N LYS A 84 -3.48 -18.18 42.69
CA LYS A 84 -4.60 -17.46 42.04
C LYS A 84 -6.00 -17.97 42.41
N LYS A 85 -6.15 -18.86 43.40
CA LYS A 85 -7.42 -19.60 43.62
C LYS A 85 -8.11 -19.46 44.98
N GLU A 86 -7.74 -18.51 45.84
CA GLU A 86 -8.37 -18.33 47.17
C GLU A 86 -8.81 -16.87 47.46
N GLN A 87 -10.07 -16.55 47.12
CA GLN A 87 -11.08 -15.67 47.80
C GLN A 87 -10.75 -14.22 48.28
N PRO A 88 -11.73 -13.41 48.73
CA PRO A 88 -13.06 -13.07 48.17
C PRO A 88 -13.29 -11.52 48.07
N GLU A 89 -14.51 -11.06 47.74
CA GLU A 89 -14.87 -9.64 47.51
C GLU A 89 -15.06 -8.76 48.77
N ASN A 90 -14.60 -7.50 48.71
CA ASN A 90 -15.36 -6.30 49.14
C ASN A 90 -14.67 -4.98 48.71
N THR A 91 -15.46 -3.93 48.44
CA THR A 91 -15.05 -2.57 48.00
C THR A 91 -15.20 -1.51 49.12
N PRO A 92 -14.87 -0.21 48.96
CA PRO A 92 -14.05 0.50 47.94
C PRO A 92 -12.96 1.46 48.51
N GLN A 93 -12.00 1.91 47.68
CA GLN A 93 -11.55 3.33 47.67
C GLN A 93 -10.68 3.70 46.46
N VAL A 94 -10.56 5.02 46.22
CA VAL A 94 -10.13 5.67 44.97
C VAL A 94 -8.65 6.08 44.97
N VAL A 95 -7.90 5.75 43.91
CA VAL A 95 -6.87 6.63 43.31
C VAL A 95 -6.87 6.42 41.79
N ALA A 96 -6.77 7.51 41.02
CA ALA A 96 -6.82 7.48 39.56
C ALA A 96 -5.45 7.16 38.92
N LEU A 97 -5.49 6.44 37.80
CA LEU A 97 -4.49 6.54 36.74
C LEU A 97 -5.16 6.20 35.40
N ALA A 98 -4.85 6.98 34.37
CA ALA A 98 -5.59 6.98 33.11
C ALA A 98 -5.52 5.61 32.42
N LYS A 99 -6.68 5.07 32.03
CA LYS A 99 -6.75 3.89 31.17
C LYS A 99 -6.51 4.32 29.72
N GLU A 100 -5.47 3.76 29.11
CA GLU A 100 -5.46 3.56 27.67
C GLU A 100 -6.71 2.77 27.28
N ALA A 101 -7.43 3.21 26.24
CA ALA A 101 -8.57 2.47 25.71
C ALA A 101 -8.07 1.13 25.16
N GLY A 102 -8.61 0.03 25.69
CA GLY A 102 -7.99 -1.29 25.56
C GLY A 102 -7.93 -1.81 24.12
N HIS A 103 -6.72 -1.89 23.56
CA HIS A 103 -6.44 -2.71 22.38
C HIS A 103 -6.54 -4.20 22.75
N PHE A 104 -7.76 -4.76 22.70
CA PHE A 104 -7.96 -6.20 22.78
C PHE A 104 -7.69 -6.86 21.42
N TYR A 105 -6.43 -7.22 21.19
CA TYR A 105 -6.07 -8.22 20.19
C TYR A 105 -5.39 -9.39 20.89
N GLY A 106 -5.86 -10.60 20.56
CA GLY A 106 -5.36 -11.83 21.17
C GLY A 106 -3.86 -12.00 20.95
N VAL A 107 -3.18 -12.42 22.02
CA VAL A 107 -1.82 -12.97 21.95
C VAL A 107 -1.91 -14.28 21.17
N TYR A 108 -1.69 -14.21 19.86
CA TYR A 108 -1.26 -15.37 19.10
C TYR A 108 0.24 -15.52 19.32
N ASP A 109 0.56 -16.38 20.28
CA ASP A 109 1.87 -16.96 20.48
C ASP A 109 2.36 -17.63 19.17
N GLY A 110 3.67 -17.82 19.05
CA GLY A 110 4.35 -18.31 17.83
C GLY A 110 4.12 -19.79 17.52
N GLY A 111 2.87 -20.24 17.51
CA GLY A 111 2.47 -21.55 17.03
C GLY A 111 2.23 -21.55 15.53
N GLU A 112 2.81 -22.53 14.84
CA GLU A 112 2.48 -22.88 13.45
C GLU A 112 1.02 -23.38 13.39
N VAL A 113 0.07 -22.46 13.21
CA VAL A 113 -1.31 -22.81 12.86
C VAL A 113 -1.40 -22.86 11.35
N GLY A 114 -1.33 -24.07 10.81
CA GLY A 114 -1.52 -24.33 9.39
C GLY A 114 -2.94 -23.99 8.94
N GLY A 115 -3.14 -22.77 8.47
CA GLY A 115 -3.96 -22.53 7.29
C GLY A 115 -3.03 -22.44 6.10
N GLU A 116 -3.17 -23.35 5.13
CA GLU A 116 -2.59 -23.15 3.80
C GLU A 116 -3.33 -21.96 3.17
N GLU A 117 -2.81 -20.75 3.35
CA GLU A 117 -3.09 -19.67 2.41
C GLU A 117 -2.56 -20.15 1.07
N ASP A 118 -3.43 -20.15 0.04
CA ASP A 118 -3.23 -20.69 -1.31
C ASP A 118 -2.25 -19.80 -2.11
N THR A 119 -1.08 -19.58 -1.52
CA THR A 119 -0.04 -18.66 -1.95
C THR A 119 0.76 -19.29 -3.07
N HIS A 120 0.74 -18.66 -4.23
CA HIS A 120 1.40 -19.17 -5.42
C HIS A 120 2.89 -19.46 -5.17
N PHE A 121 3.28 -20.72 -5.33
CA PHE A 121 4.62 -21.18 -5.01
C PHE A 121 5.59 -20.99 -6.18
N TYR A 122 6.56 -20.07 -5.99
CA TYR A 122 7.59 -19.74 -6.99
C TYR A 122 8.85 -20.63 -6.92
N GLY A 123 8.83 -21.67 -6.09
CA GLY A 123 10.01 -22.46 -5.76
C GLY A 123 10.82 -21.89 -4.59
N LEU A 124 11.68 -22.71 -4.01
CA LEU A 124 12.64 -22.28 -2.99
C LEU A 124 14.00 -21.95 -3.63
N LEU A 125 14.76 -21.12 -2.91
CA LEU A 125 16.21 -20.98 -3.11
C LEU A 125 16.91 -22.22 -2.53
N THR A 126 18.07 -22.59 -3.06
CA THR A 126 18.94 -23.58 -2.41
C THR A 126 19.57 -23.01 -1.14
N GLU A 127 20.23 -23.85 -0.34
CA GLU A 127 20.97 -23.41 0.84
C GLU A 127 22.11 -22.46 0.44
N ASP A 128 22.90 -22.82 -0.58
CA ASP A 128 23.97 -21.98 -1.14
C ASP A 128 23.46 -20.62 -1.66
N GLU A 129 22.34 -20.62 -2.40
CA GLU A 129 21.70 -19.39 -2.90
C GLU A 129 21.23 -18.50 -1.73
N SER A 130 20.61 -19.11 -0.72
CA SER A 130 20.12 -18.40 0.48
C SER A 130 21.28 -17.81 1.29
N GLU A 131 22.40 -18.54 1.42
CA GLU A 131 23.60 -18.05 2.10
C GLU A 131 24.27 -16.91 1.32
N TYR A 132 24.34 -17.02 -0.01
CA TYR A 132 24.84 -15.96 -0.88
C TYR A 132 24.02 -14.67 -0.73
N PHE A 133 22.69 -14.74 -0.89
CA PHE A 133 21.83 -13.56 -0.80
C PHE A 133 21.83 -12.95 0.61
N ARG A 134 21.91 -13.78 1.67
CA ARG A 134 22.07 -13.27 3.02
C ARG A 134 23.40 -12.52 3.22
N LYS A 135 24.52 -13.06 2.74
CA LYS A 135 25.83 -12.36 2.78
C LYS A 135 25.79 -11.06 1.98
N ALA A 136 25.12 -11.05 0.83
CA ALA A 136 24.92 -9.83 0.04
C ALA A 136 24.07 -8.78 0.80
N ASP A 137 23.05 -9.21 1.55
CA ASP A 137 22.22 -8.33 2.37
C ASP A 137 23.02 -7.67 3.50
N GLU A 138 23.84 -8.45 4.19
CA GLU A 138 24.76 -7.99 5.26
C GLU A 138 25.79 -6.98 4.71
N ILE A 139 26.36 -7.22 3.52
CA ILE A 139 27.30 -6.28 2.87
C ILE A 139 26.61 -4.96 2.48
N LEU A 140 25.41 -5.01 1.91
CA LEU A 140 24.64 -3.81 1.55
C LEU A 140 24.16 -3.02 2.78
N GLU A 141 23.89 -3.70 3.89
CA GLU A 141 23.49 -3.07 5.15
C GLU A 141 24.65 -2.33 5.82
N LEU A 142 25.88 -2.87 5.73
CA LEU A 142 27.10 -2.19 6.15
C LEU A 142 27.42 -0.97 5.25
N ASN A 143 27.17 -1.07 3.93
CA ASN A 143 27.39 -0.01 2.92
C ASN A 143 28.83 0.53 2.87
N GLN A 144 29.83 -0.26 3.28
CA GLN A 144 31.25 0.14 3.38
C GLN A 144 32.00 0.02 2.04
N PHE A 145 31.42 0.53 0.95
CA PHE A 145 32.05 0.53 -0.37
C PHE A 145 33.07 1.68 -0.50
N GLY A 146 34.16 1.45 -1.24
CA GLY A 146 35.17 2.47 -1.56
C GLY A 146 34.68 3.57 -2.51
N GLY A 147 33.46 3.47 -3.02
CA GLY A 147 32.78 4.52 -3.76
C GLY A 147 31.48 4.05 -4.43
N GLU A 148 30.76 4.98 -5.07
CA GLU A 148 29.49 4.68 -5.73
C GLU A 148 29.64 3.70 -6.90
N ASN A 149 30.76 3.76 -7.63
CA ASN A 149 31.07 2.84 -8.74
C ASN A 149 31.27 1.40 -8.26
N GLU A 150 31.92 1.19 -7.11
CA GLU A 150 32.10 -0.13 -6.53
C GLU A 150 30.77 -0.70 -6.02
N ARG A 151 29.96 0.13 -5.35
CA ARG A 151 28.59 -0.22 -4.95
C ARG A 151 27.72 -0.61 -6.15
N ALA A 152 27.77 0.16 -7.24
CA ALA A 152 27.03 -0.12 -8.47
C ALA A 152 27.47 -1.45 -9.13
N LEU A 153 28.78 -1.72 -9.17
CA LEU A 153 29.33 -2.98 -9.67
C LEU A 153 28.92 -4.18 -8.79
N PHE A 154 28.93 -4.02 -7.46
CA PHE A 154 28.45 -5.04 -6.54
C PHE A 154 26.96 -5.35 -6.76
N ILE A 155 26.12 -4.32 -6.84
CA ILE A 155 24.69 -4.45 -7.12
C ILE A 155 24.44 -5.14 -8.47
N ALA A 156 25.19 -4.80 -9.51
CA ALA A 156 25.09 -5.45 -10.82
C ALA A 156 25.45 -6.96 -10.76
N ASN A 157 26.45 -7.34 -9.95
CA ASN A 157 26.80 -8.75 -9.74
C ASN A 157 25.71 -9.50 -8.96
N VAL A 158 25.11 -8.89 -7.92
CA VAL A 158 24.00 -9.50 -7.18
C VAL A 158 22.77 -9.67 -8.08
N TRP A 159 22.46 -8.69 -8.94
CA TRP A 159 21.39 -8.80 -9.93
C TRP A 159 21.64 -9.93 -10.94
N LYS A 160 22.89 -10.15 -11.35
CA LYS A 160 23.25 -11.27 -12.23
C LYS A 160 23.03 -12.63 -11.57
N GLU A 161 23.28 -12.76 -10.28
CA GLU A 161 22.99 -14.00 -9.53
C GLU A 161 21.48 -14.16 -9.23
N ALA A 162 20.75 -13.05 -9.13
CA ALA A 162 19.30 -13.03 -8.93
C ALA A 162 18.48 -13.32 -10.21
N ASP A 163 19.10 -13.33 -11.41
CA ASP A 163 18.42 -13.52 -12.68
C ASP A 163 17.66 -14.86 -12.74
N GLY A 164 16.34 -14.80 -12.89
CA GLY A 164 15.45 -15.96 -12.88
C GLY A 164 15.12 -16.50 -11.47
N LYS A 165 15.58 -15.82 -10.41
CA LYS A 165 15.34 -16.14 -9.00
C LYS A 165 14.55 -15.04 -8.27
N GLU A 166 14.22 -13.93 -8.94
CA GLU A 166 13.66 -12.71 -8.35
C GLU A 166 12.37 -12.98 -7.58
N LEU A 167 11.48 -13.81 -8.15
CA LEU A 167 10.23 -14.21 -7.52
C LEU A 167 10.47 -15.08 -6.27
N LYS A 168 11.49 -15.96 -6.27
CA LYS A 168 11.88 -16.74 -5.09
C LYS A 168 12.42 -15.84 -3.97
N ILE A 169 13.27 -14.88 -4.34
CA ILE A 169 13.87 -13.91 -3.42
C ILE A 169 12.77 -13.05 -2.78
N ALA A 170 11.84 -12.51 -3.59
CA ALA A 170 10.70 -11.70 -3.12
C ALA A 170 9.80 -12.45 -2.12
N ASN A 171 9.63 -13.77 -2.32
CA ASN A 171 8.80 -14.62 -1.46
C ASN A 171 9.58 -15.30 -0.32
N SER A 172 10.89 -15.09 -0.21
CA SER A 172 11.73 -15.66 0.85
C SER A 172 11.80 -14.76 2.09
N GLN A 173 11.47 -15.31 3.26
CA GLN A 173 11.56 -14.61 4.55
C GLN A 173 12.96 -14.01 4.82
N GLY A 174 14.02 -14.72 4.40
CA GLY A 174 15.39 -14.30 4.63
C GLY A 174 15.97 -13.39 3.54
N CYS A 175 15.33 -13.29 2.37
CA CYS A 175 15.90 -12.61 1.20
C CYS A 175 15.01 -11.49 0.63
N SER A 176 13.74 -11.32 1.05
CA SER A 176 12.89 -10.23 0.55
C SER A 176 13.47 -8.84 0.89
N ARG A 177 14.08 -8.71 2.08
CA ARG A 177 14.73 -7.47 2.54
C ARG A 177 15.93 -7.07 1.66
N LEU A 178 16.70 -8.05 1.18
CA LEU A 178 17.73 -7.82 0.17
C LEU A 178 17.10 -7.20 -1.08
N LEU A 179 16.01 -7.78 -1.58
CA LEU A 179 15.36 -7.29 -2.80
C LEU A 179 14.84 -5.86 -2.63
N GLU A 180 14.27 -5.51 -1.48
CA GLU A 180 13.89 -4.14 -1.17
C GLU A 180 15.10 -3.18 -1.15
N LYS A 181 16.23 -3.57 -0.54
CA LYS A 181 17.48 -2.78 -0.59
C LYS A 181 18.03 -2.65 -2.03
N LEU A 182 18.01 -3.73 -2.81
CA LEU A 182 18.41 -3.72 -4.21
C LEU A 182 17.53 -2.75 -5.02
N ILE A 183 16.21 -2.80 -4.86
CA ILE A 183 15.26 -1.89 -5.52
C ILE A 183 15.59 -0.42 -5.20
N LEU A 184 15.92 -0.10 -3.94
CA LEU A 184 16.31 1.26 -3.55
C LEU A 184 17.56 1.75 -4.27
N MET A 185 18.57 0.89 -4.43
CA MET A 185 19.87 1.26 -5.00
C MET A 185 20.03 0.93 -6.49
N SER A 186 18.98 0.41 -7.14
CA SER A 186 19.00 0.02 -8.56
C SER A 186 18.91 1.21 -9.52
N SER A 187 19.51 1.02 -10.69
CA SER A 187 19.33 1.86 -11.88
C SER A 187 17.92 1.69 -12.50
N PRO A 188 17.45 2.65 -13.33
CA PRO A 188 16.20 2.52 -14.07
C PRO A 188 16.10 1.23 -14.91
N SER A 189 17.17 0.84 -15.61
CA SER A 189 17.19 -0.39 -16.42
C SER A 189 17.06 -1.67 -15.57
N GLN A 190 17.73 -1.73 -14.42
CA GLN A 190 17.55 -2.84 -13.45
C GLN A 190 16.11 -2.91 -12.92
N LEU A 191 15.50 -1.76 -12.59
CA LEU A 191 14.10 -1.74 -12.15
C LEU A 191 13.14 -2.17 -13.27
N ARG A 192 13.32 -1.70 -14.52
CA ARG A 192 12.51 -2.16 -15.66
C ARG A 192 12.65 -3.67 -15.92
N SER A 193 13.84 -4.25 -15.71
CA SER A 193 14.04 -5.70 -15.74
C SER A 193 13.21 -6.40 -14.65
N LEU A 194 13.26 -5.93 -13.40
CA LEU A 194 12.44 -6.50 -12.31
C LEU A 194 10.94 -6.40 -12.61
N TRP A 195 10.46 -5.28 -13.18
CA TRP A 195 9.07 -5.15 -13.62
C TRP A 195 8.65 -6.22 -14.64
N GLN A 196 9.52 -6.54 -15.60
CA GLN A 196 9.24 -7.64 -16.55
C GLN A 196 9.13 -8.99 -15.84
N LYS A 197 9.95 -9.25 -14.82
CA LYS A 197 9.90 -10.49 -14.01
C LYS A 197 8.66 -10.59 -13.12
N PHE A 198 8.13 -9.47 -12.66
CA PHE A 198 6.93 -9.40 -11.80
C PHE A 198 5.61 -9.32 -12.58
N THR A 199 5.64 -8.96 -13.88
CA THR A 199 4.44 -8.86 -14.72
C THR A 199 3.76 -10.22 -14.88
N GLY A 200 2.45 -10.30 -14.59
CA GLY A 200 1.69 -11.56 -14.52
C GLY A 200 1.75 -12.25 -13.16
N HIS A 201 2.39 -11.62 -12.17
CA HIS A 201 2.56 -12.13 -10.81
C HIS A 201 2.21 -11.10 -9.71
N PHE A 202 1.93 -9.84 -10.07
CA PHE A 202 1.62 -8.77 -9.12
C PHE A 202 0.43 -9.09 -8.21
N LEU A 203 -0.58 -9.83 -8.71
CA LEU A 203 -1.70 -10.29 -7.88
C LEU A 203 -1.20 -11.09 -6.66
N ASN A 204 -0.43 -12.14 -6.91
CA ASN A 204 0.10 -13.02 -5.86
C ASN A 204 1.12 -12.28 -4.97
N LEU A 205 1.99 -11.47 -5.57
CA LEU A 205 3.03 -10.74 -4.85
C LEU A 205 2.43 -9.69 -3.91
N ALA A 206 1.38 -8.97 -4.33
CA ALA A 206 0.68 -7.99 -3.50
C ALA A 206 -0.01 -8.63 -2.29
N GLN A 207 -0.49 -9.87 -2.43
CA GLN A 207 -1.11 -10.66 -1.35
C GLN A 207 -0.09 -11.43 -0.49
N HIS A 208 1.21 -11.37 -0.78
CA HIS A 208 2.20 -12.13 -0.02
C HIS A 208 2.86 -11.31 1.10
N ARG A 209 3.00 -11.93 2.27
CA ARG A 209 3.55 -11.33 3.51
C ARG A 209 4.95 -10.71 3.41
N PHE A 210 5.74 -11.10 2.42
CA PHE A 210 7.08 -10.56 2.17
C PHE A 210 7.18 -9.82 0.83
N ALA A 211 6.57 -10.35 -0.23
CA ALA A 211 6.70 -9.79 -1.57
C ALA A 211 5.89 -8.50 -1.75
N SER A 212 4.83 -8.29 -0.96
CA SER A 212 4.05 -7.05 -0.95
C SER A 212 4.94 -5.84 -0.62
N HIS A 213 5.89 -5.98 0.32
CA HIS A 213 6.87 -4.92 0.62
C HIS A 213 7.84 -4.66 -0.55
N CYS A 214 8.25 -5.71 -1.27
CA CYS A 214 9.01 -5.56 -2.52
C CYS A 214 8.22 -4.79 -3.58
N CYS A 215 6.92 -5.06 -3.74
CA CYS A 215 6.04 -4.30 -4.63
C CYS A 215 5.88 -2.85 -4.20
N GLU A 216 5.67 -2.57 -2.90
CA GLU A 216 5.57 -1.21 -2.37
C GLU A 216 6.83 -0.39 -2.69
N MET A 217 8.01 -0.99 -2.46
CA MET A 217 9.30 -0.36 -2.73
C MET A 217 9.52 -0.14 -4.23
N LEU A 218 9.17 -1.12 -5.06
CA LEU A 218 9.26 -1.04 -6.52
C LEU A 218 8.40 0.11 -7.05
N PHE A 219 7.16 0.23 -6.58
CA PHE A 219 6.23 1.28 -7.01
C PHE A 219 6.72 2.66 -6.57
N GLN A 220 7.23 2.82 -5.34
CA GLN A 220 7.78 4.08 -4.84
C GLN A 220 9.01 4.55 -5.62
N ARG A 221 9.92 3.64 -6.00
CA ARG A 221 11.10 3.99 -6.82
C ARG A 221 10.71 4.25 -8.28
N SER A 222 9.76 3.49 -8.81
CA SER A 222 9.40 3.53 -10.22
C SER A 222 8.49 4.69 -10.60
N VAL A 223 7.67 5.21 -9.68
CA VAL A 223 6.84 6.40 -9.99
C VAL A 223 7.73 7.58 -10.39
N GLY A 224 8.87 7.78 -9.73
CA GLY A 224 9.84 8.83 -10.05
C GLY A 224 10.60 8.62 -11.36
N ILE A 225 10.60 7.39 -11.91
CA ILE A 225 11.09 7.12 -13.27
C ILE A 225 10.01 7.50 -14.27
N ALA A 226 8.76 7.07 -14.06
CA ALA A 226 7.62 7.49 -14.90
C ALA A 226 7.44 9.02 -14.92
N SER A 227 7.73 9.72 -13.82
CA SER A 227 7.79 11.19 -13.75
C SER A 227 8.85 11.81 -14.65
N LYS A 228 10.01 11.17 -14.81
CA LYS A 228 11.10 11.66 -15.65
C LYS A 228 10.86 11.35 -17.13
N GLU A 229 10.29 10.17 -17.42
CA GLU A 229 9.92 9.76 -18.78
C GLU A 229 8.90 10.68 -19.45
N THR A 230 8.20 11.56 -18.72
CA THR A 230 7.29 12.58 -19.29
C THR A 230 7.95 13.94 -19.57
N GLN A 231 9.25 14.10 -19.31
CA GLN A 231 9.96 15.35 -19.55
C GLN A 231 10.50 15.38 -21.00
N ASP A 232 10.34 16.51 -21.70
CA ASP A 232 10.72 16.65 -23.11
C ASP A 232 12.23 16.46 -23.37
N ASP A 233 13.05 16.66 -22.33
CA ASP A 233 14.51 16.48 -22.33
C ASP A 233 14.96 15.11 -21.80
N TYR A 234 14.04 14.16 -21.59
CA TYR A 234 14.38 12.82 -21.12
C TYR A 234 15.24 12.05 -22.13
N VAL A 235 16.49 11.78 -21.75
CA VAL A 235 17.38 10.84 -22.42
C VAL A 235 17.58 9.62 -21.52
N ASP A 236 17.39 8.43 -22.09
CA ASP A 236 17.65 7.19 -21.37
C ASP A 236 19.13 6.81 -21.43
N ASP A 237 19.93 7.46 -20.57
CA ASP A 237 21.36 7.16 -20.39
C ASP A 237 21.62 5.72 -19.90
N THR A 238 20.57 4.94 -19.62
CA THR A 238 20.63 3.53 -19.22
C THR A 238 20.14 2.55 -20.29
N ALA A 239 19.92 3.03 -21.52
CA ALA A 239 19.51 2.22 -22.65
C ALA A 239 20.56 1.15 -23.00
N THR A 240 20.27 -0.10 -22.63
CA THR A 240 20.93 -1.31 -23.12
C THR A 240 20.33 -1.75 -24.47
N ASP A 241 20.96 -2.72 -25.15
CA ASP A 241 20.36 -3.41 -26.34
C ASP A 241 19.00 -4.09 -26.04
N VAL A 242 18.61 -4.23 -24.77
CA VAL A 242 17.29 -4.74 -24.36
C VAL A 242 16.25 -3.62 -24.41
N PHE A 243 15.23 -3.81 -25.25
CA PHE A 243 14.08 -2.91 -25.33
C PHE A 243 13.12 -3.15 -24.15
N PHE A 244 12.84 -2.10 -23.37
CA PHE A 244 11.86 -2.13 -22.29
C PHE A 244 10.63 -1.29 -22.66
N ALA A 245 9.47 -1.65 -22.10
CA ALA A 245 8.31 -0.76 -22.11
C ALA A 245 8.59 0.47 -21.22
N SER A 246 7.91 1.60 -21.47
CA SER A 246 7.97 2.73 -20.55
C SER A 246 7.46 2.32 -19.17
N MET A 247 7.97 2.96 -18.13
CA MET A 247 7.53 2.73 -16.76
C MET A 247 6.05 3.04 -16.59
N GLU A 248 5.54 4.06 -17.29
CA GLU A 248 4.11 4.33 -17.43
C GLU A 248 3.33 3.09 -17.91
N SER A 249 3.78 2.43 -18.99
CA SER A 249 3.14 1.24 -19.53
C SER A 249 3.15 0.07 -18.55
N SER A 250 4.27 -0.11 -17.81
CA SER A 250 4.39 -1.16 -16.80
C SER A 250 3.39 -0.99 -15.66
N PHE A 251 3.21 0.24 -15.15
CA PHE A 251 2.16 0.53 -14.16
C PHE A 251 0.76 0.24 -14.71
N LEU A 252 0.44 0.72 -15.92
CA LEU A 252 -0.89 0.50 -16.52
C LEU A 252 -1.19 -0.98 -16.76
N CYS A 253 -0.19 -1.77 -17.20
CA CYS A 253 -0.34 -3.22 -17.38
C CYS A 253 -0.61 -3.95 -16.06
N MET A 254 0.13 -3.60 -15.00
CA MET A 254 -0.09 -4.16 -13.65
C MET A 254 -1.46 -3.78 -13.08
N LEU A 255 -1.97 -2.57 -13.33
CA LEU A 255 -3.33 -2.19 -12.92
C LEU A 255 -4.38 -3.08 -13.59
N SER A 256 -4.23 -3.39 -14.88
CA SER A 256 -5.13 -4.33 -15.58
C SER A 256 -5.00 -5.78 -15.08
N GLU A 257 -3.87 -6.16 -14.48
CA GLU A 257 -3.71 -7.45 -13.79
C GLU A 257 -4.50 -7.49 -12.46
N LEU A 258 -4.47 -6.40 -11.68
CA LEU A 258 -5.12 -6.31 -10.37
C LEU A 258 -6.63 -6.01 -10.43
N GLU A 259 -7.09 -5.27 -11.44
CA GLU A 259 -8.47 -4.79 -11.58
C GLU A 259 -9.55 -5.88 -11.37
N PRO A 260 -9.44 -7.11 -11.93
CA PRO A 260 -10.45 -8.15 -11.75
C PRO A 260 -10.63 -8.64 -10.30
N GLN A 261 -9.61 -8.48 -9.45
CA GLN A 261 -9.61 -8.92 -8.05
C GLN A 261 -9.71 -7.76 -7.06
N LEU A 262 -9.78 -6.52 -7.52
CA LEU A 262 -9.67 -5.32 -6.69
C LEU A 262 -10.59 -5.32 -5.45
N LYS A 263 -11.83 -5.79 -5.59
CA LYS A 263 -12.80 -5.95 -4.49
C LYS A 263 -12.25 -6.79 -3.32
N HIS A 264 -11.55 -7.88 -3.64
CA HIS A 264 -10.89 -8.74 -2.65
C HIS A 264 -9.62 -8.08 -2.10
N LEU A 265 -8.80 -7.49 -2.98
CA LEU A 265 -7.56 -6.80 -2.59
C LEU A 265 -7.82 -5.64 -1.61
N CYS A 266 -8.96 -4.95 -1.70
CA CYS A 266 -9.34 -3.88 -0.79
C CYS A 266 -9.49 -4.30 0.68
N THR A 267 -9.78 -5.59 0.95
CA THR A 267 -9.94 -6.14 2.31
C THR A 267 -8.88 -7.17 2.70
N ASP A 268 -7.97 -7.52 1.78
CA ASP A 268 -6.82 -8.39 2.01
C ASP A 268 -5.80 -7.78 2.99
N ARG A 269 -5.24 -8.61 3.88
CA ARG A 269 -4.35 -8.19 4.97
C ARG A 269 -3.01 -7.60 4.53
N PHE A 270 -2.56 -7.90 3.31
CA PHE A 270 -1.34 -7.36 2.71
C PHE A 270 -1.66 -6.46 1.52
N ALA A 271 -2.46 -6.93 0.57
CA ALA A 271 -2.71 -6.23 -0.68
C ALA A 271 -3.50 -4.92 -0.50
N SER A 272 -4.29 -4.79 0.58
CA SER A 272 -4.95 -3.51 0.88
C SER A 272 -3.94 -2.37 1.08
N HIS A 273 -2.77 -2.64 1.65
CA HIS A 273 -1.69 -1.64 1.78
C HIS A 273 -1.14 -1.26 0.40
N ILE A 274 -1.01 -2.23 -0.50
CA ILE A 274 -0.54 -2.04 -1.87
C ILE A 274 -1.55 -1.21 -2.68
N VAL A 275 -2.84 -1.53 -2.63
CA VAL A 275 -3.91 -0.76 -3.27
C VAL A 275 -3.90 0.70 -2.78
N ARG A 276 -3.82 0.91 -1.46
CA ARG A 276 -3.79 2.25 -0.85
C ARG A 276 -2.56 3.05 -1.29
N GLY A 277 -1.37 2.46 -1.21
CA GLY A 277 -0.13 3.11 -1.61
C GLY A 277 -0.10 3.44 -3.12
N LEU A 278 -0.46 2.47 -3.95
CA LEU A 278 -0.49 2.60 -5.40
C LEU A 278 -1.45 3.71 -5.87
N LEU A 279 -2.68 3.74 -5.35
CA LEU A 279 -3.65 4.77 -5.73
C LEU A 279 -3.22 6.19 -5.33
N LEU A 280 -2.47 6.34 -4.22
CA LEU A 280 -1.88 7.61 -3.83
C LEU A 280 -0.72 8.02 -4.75
N LEU A 281 0.24 7.11 -5.01
CA LEU A 281 1.38 7.36 -5.91
C LEU A 281 0.92 7.77 -7.31
N LEU A 282 -0.02 7.02 -7.90
CA LEU A 282 -0.60 7.30 -9.22
C LEU A 282 -1.46 8.59 -9.25
N SER A 283 -1.85 9.10 -8.08
CA SER A 283 -2.50 10.40 -7.94
C SER A 283 -1.50 11.55 -7.70
N GLY A 284 -0.20 11.28 -7.83
CA GLY A 284 0.87 12.25 -7.56
C GLY A 284 0.97 12.63 -6.08
N GLN A 285 0.48 11.79 -5.16
CA GLN A 285 0.54 12.03 -3.72
C GLN A 285 1.70 11.23 -3.10
N PRO A 286 2.48 11.82 -2.18
CA PRO A 286 3.50 11.08 -1.46
C PRO A 286 2.87 10.01 -0.55
N VAL A 287 3.45 8.81 -0.55
CA VAL A 287 3.10 7.77 0.43
C VAL A 287 3.75 8.12 1.77
N SER A 288 3.00 8.82 2.61
CA SER A 288 3.38 9.05 4.01
C SER A 288 3.46 7.73 4.78
N SER A 289 4.35 7.65 5.78
CA SER A 289 4.38 6.53 6.74
C SER A 289 3.27 6.65 7.80
N SER A 290 2.05 6.90 7.35
CA SER A 290 0.85 6.88 8.21
C SER A 290 0.28 5.46 8.25
N ASP A 291 -0.37 5.12 9.37
CA ASP A 291 -1.10 3.85 9.55
C ASP A 291 -2.14 3.58 8.45
N LEU A 292 -2.62 4.65 7.80
CA LEU A 292 -3.53 4.56 6.67
C LEU A 292 -2.89 3.92 5.43
N VAL A 293 -1.57 3.91 5.28
CA VAL A 293 -0.90 3.35 4.09
C VAL A 293 0.08 2.25 4.44
N GLN A 294 0.84 2.38 5.52
CA GLN A 294 1.83 1.38 5.95
C GLN A 294 1.37 0.65 7.22
N SER A 295 1.81 -0.61 7.38
CA SER A 295 1.55 -1.37 8.60
C SER A 295 2.35 -0.82 9.77
N ARG A 296 1.74 -0.71 10.96
CA ARG A 296 2.41 -0.37 12.23
C ARG A 296 3.60 -1.28 12.57
N LYS A 297 3.64 -2.49 12.02
CA LYS A 297 4.72 -3.47 12.21
C LYS A 297 5.82 -3.39 11.14
N LYS A 298 5.76 -2.42 10.21
CA LYS A 298 6.76 -2.25 9.16
C LYS A 298 8.06 -1.72 9.76
N GLU A 299 9.08 -2.56 9.81
CA GLU A 299 10.45 -2.12 10.02
C GLU A 299 10.87 -1.24 8.84
N ARG A 300 11.43 -0.05 9.12
CA ARG A 300 11.94 0.84 8.07
C ARG A 300 13.30 0.33 7.60
N ILE A 301 13.45 0.14 6.29
CA ILE A 301 14.76 -0.14 5.69
C ILE A 301 15.59 1.14 5.73
N THR A 302 16.48 1.23 6.71
CA THR A 302 17.49 2.27 6.81
C THR A 302 18.73 1.82 6.06
N LEU A 303 19.00 2.43 4.91
CA LEU A 303 20.31 2.32 4.27
C LEU A 303 21.33 3.10 5.12
N SER A 304 22.46 2.48 5.43
CA SER A 304 23.51 3.12 6.22
C SER A 304 24.12 4.32 5.49
N ALA A 305 24.66 5.28 6.23
CA ALA A 305 25.07 6.59 5.73
C ALA A 305 26.03 6.46 4.51
N GLY A 306 25.67 7.10 3.39
CA GLY A 306 26.45 7.04 2.14
C GLY A 306 25.65 6.69 0.89
N VAL A 307 24.39 6.26 1.01
CA VAL A 307 23.43 6.37 -0.10
C VAL A 307 22.81 7.77 -0.03
N ALA A 308 22.76 8.49 -1.15
CA ALA A 308 21.99 9.74 -1.22
C ALA A 308 20.56 9.46 -0.75
N PRO A 309 19.99 10.28 0.17
CA PRO A 309 18.61 10.10 0.59
C PRO A 309 17.70 9.96 -0.62
N ILE A 310 16.73 9.06 -0.57
CA ILE A 310 15.58 9.14 -1.47
C ILE A 310 15.09 10.58 -1.32
N PRO A 311 15.09 11.42 -2.38
CA PRO A 311 14.71 12.81 -2.25
C PRO A 311 13.36 12.84 -1.55
N GLU A 312 13.25 13.57 -0.42
CA GLU A 312 11.98 13.62 0.31
C GLU A 312 10.90 13.98 -0.71
N PRO A 313 9.87 13.13 -0.86
CA PRO A 313 8.99 13.26 -1.99
C PRO A 313 8.31 14.61 -1.86
N ALA A 314 8.52 15.48 -2.86
CA ALA A 314 7.88 16.78 -2.92
C ALA A 314 6.38 16.61 -2.65
N GLU A 315 5.74 17.62 -2.06
CA GLU A 315 4.33 17.56 -1.64
C GLU A 315 3.38 17.01 -2.72
N LYS A 316 3.77 17.16 -4.00
CA LYS A 316 3.21 16.44 -5.13
C LYS A 316 4.31 15.88 -6.03
N ILE A 317 4.12 14.63 -6.45
CA ILE A 317 4.94 13.96 -7.47
C ILE A 317 4.30 14.26 -8.84
N PRO A 318 5.01 14.83 -9.82
CA PRO A 318 4.47 15.00 -11.18
C PRO A 318 4.30 13.61 -11.82
N VAL A 319 3.09 13.30 -12.32
CA VAL A 319 2.77 11.97 -12.87
C VAL A 319 2.09 12.08 -14.25
N PRO A 320 2.22 11.07 -15.13
CA PRO A 320 1.49 11.01 -16.39
C PRO A 320 -0.03 11.18 -16.21
N GLN A 321 -0.70 11.88 -17.13
CA GLN A 321 -2.16 12.04 -17.11
C GLN A 321 -2.90 10.68 -17.15
N SER A 322 -2.31 9.68 -17.82
CA SER A 322 -2.85 8.32 -17.87
C SER A 322 -2.98 7.66 -16.48
N PHE A 323 -2.16 8.04 -15.50
CA PHE A 323 -2.27 7.56 -14.12
C PHE A 323 -3.51 8.16 -13.43
N HIS A 324 -3.77 9.46 -13.59
CA HIS A 324 -5.00 10.09 -13.10
C HIS A 324 -6.27 9.51 -13.75
N ASP A 325 -6.18 9.15 -15.03
CA ASP A 325 -7.24 8.47 -15.77
C ASP A 325 -7.45 7.04 -15.27
N ALA A 326 -6.37 6.29 -15.01
CA ALA A 326 -6.41 4.93 -14.47
C ALA A 326 -6.98 4.88 -13.04
N VAL A 327 -6.55 5.77 -12.14
CA VAL A 327 -7.17 5.96 -10.82
C VAL A 327 -8.67 6.27 -10.96
N GLY A 328 -9.05 7.04 -11.99
CA GLY A 328 -10.46 7.34 -12.29
C GLY A 328 -11.26 6.11 -12.70
N LYS A 329 -10.70 5.26 -13.57
CA LYS A 329 -11.29 3.97 -13.96
C LYS A 329 -11.44 3.06 -12.74
N ILE A 330 -10.42 2.97 -11.89
CA ILE A 330 -10.42 2.13 -10.68
C ILE A 330 -11.50 2.59 -9.67
N LEU A 331 -11.64 3.89 -9.43
CA LEU A 331 -12.71 4.43 -8.59
C LEU A 331 -14.09 4.08 -9.15
N ALA A 332 -14.30 4.28 -10.46
CA ALA A 332 -15.55 3.95 -11.13
C ALA A 332 -15.85 2.44 -11.12
N ALA A 333 -14.84 1.59 -11.34
CA ALA A 333 -14.96 0.14 -11.28
C ALA A 333 -15.28 -0.34 -9.85
N THR A 334 -14.63 0.21 -8.82
CA THR A 334 -14.93 -0.09 -7.41
C THR A 334 -16.36 0.29 -7.07
N ALA A 335 -16.76 1.53 -7.41
CA ALA A 335 -18.09 2.04 -7.11
C ALA A 335 -19.19 1.36 -7.95
N GLY A 336 -18.87 0.85 -9.13
CA GLY A 336 -19.80 0.11 -10.00
C GLY A 336 -19.93 -1.39 -9.68
N SER A 337 -18.85 -2.05 -9.24
CA SER A 337 -18.81 -3.52 -9.03
C SER A 337 -19.27 -3.97 -7.63
N MET A 338 -19.17 -3.10 -6.62
CA MET A 338 -19.56 -3.42 -5.25
C MET A 338 -20.99 -2.94 -4.95
N SER A 339 -21.80 -3.75 -4.27
CA SER A 339 -23.14 -3.32 -3.84
C SER A 339 -23.06 -2.22 -2.76
N THR A 340 -24.20 -1.58 -2.48
CA THR A 340 -24.28 -0.58 -1.41
C THR A 340 -23.98 -1.20 -0.04
N GLU A 341 -24.46 -2.42 0.20
CA GLU A 341 -24.26 -3.22 1.41
C GLU A 341 -22.79 -3.61 1.57
N GLU A 342 -22.11 -3.96 0.46
CA GLU A 342 -20.69 -4.32 0.46
C GLU A 342 -19.80 -3.11 0.78
N ILE A 343 -20.10 -1.94 0.21
CA ILE A 343 -19.40 -0.69 0.55
C ILE A 343 -19.64 -0.29 2.02
N ARG A 344 -20.88 -0.43 2.50
CA ARG A 344 -21.25 -0.18 3.91
C ARG A 344 -20.58 -1.15 4.89
N SER A 345 -20.47 -2.43 4.53
CA SER A 345 -19.73 -3.44 5.29
C SER A 345 -18.23 -3.13 5.33
N MET A 346 -17.65 -2.75 4.19
CA MET A 346 -16.25 -2.34 4.09
C MET A 346 -15.93 -1.10 4.94
N ALA A 347 -16.86 -0.17 5.10
CA ALA A 347 -16.69 1.06 5.89
C ALA A 347 -16.41 0.84 7.39
N VAL A 348 -16.89 -0.27 7.96
CA VAL A 348 -16.63 -0.67 9.37
C VAL A 348 -15.62 -1.81 9.49
N HIS A 349 -15.06 -2.28 8.37
CA HIS A 349 -14.06 -3.36 8.36
C HIS A 349 -12.66 -2.84 8.70
N GLN A 350 -11.96 -3.46 9.66
CA GLN A 350 -10.65 -2.98 10.15
C GLN A 350 -9.58 -2.84 9.05
N ILE A 351 -9.61 -3.69 8.02
CA ILE A 351 -8.68 -3.64 6.88
C ILE A 351 -9.27 -2.82 5.70
N GLY A 352 -10.59 -2.88 5.54
CA GLY A 352 -11.29 -2.28 4.39
C GLY A 352 -11.61 -0.79 4.54
N GLY A 353 -11.90 -0.35 5.77
CA GLY A 353 -12.19 1.04 6.11
C GLY A 353 -11.05 1.99 5.75
N PRO A 354 -9.78 1.69 6.08
CA PRO A 354 -8.62 2.45 5.61
C PRO A 354 -8.52 2.51 4.07
N THR A 355 -8.88 1.44 3.35
CA THR A 355 -8.89 1.45 1.88
C THR A 355 -9.99 2.38 1.35
N LEU A 356 -11.18 2.31 1.95
CA LEU A 356 -12.30 3.18 1.60
C LEU A 356 -12.02 4.66 1.95
N GLN A 357 -11.24 4.95 2.99
CA GLN A 357 -10.76 6.30 3.30
C GLN A 357 -9.87 6.89 2.19
N VAL A 358 -8.96 6.08 1.62
CA VAL A 358 -8.11 6.51 0.48
C VAL A 358 -8.97 6.68 -0.78
N LEU A 359 -9.83 5.72 -1.10
CA LEU A 359 -10.75 5.81 -2.24
C LEU A 359 -11.64 7.07 -2.15
N MET A 360 -12.16 7.37 -0.96
CA MET A 360 -12.97 8.57 -0.70
C MET A 360 -12.18 9.87 -0.85
N GLN A 361 -10.95 9.93 -0.29
CA GLN A 361 -10.06 11.09 -0.48
C GLN A 361 -9.82 11.37 -1.97
N LEU A 362 -9.63 10.32 -2.77
CA LEU A 362 -9.39 10.45 -4.20
C LEU A 362 -10.65 10.84 -4.98
N GLU A 363 -11.82 10.21 -4.72
CA GLU A 363 -13.11 10.59 -5.32
C GLU A 363 -13.42 12.08 -5.04
N MET A 364 -13.20 12.53 -3.81
CA MET A 364 -13.44 13.92 -3.40
C MET A 364 -12.39 14.91 -3.91
N GLY A 365 -11.15 14.47 -4.16
CA GLY A 365 -10.05 15.29 -4.67
C GLY A 365 -10.09 15.57 -6.18
N ARG A 366 -10.77 14.73 -6.99
CA ARG A 366 -10.85 14.88 -8.45
C ARG A 366 -11.48 16.19 -8.89
N SER A 367 -11.01 16.77 -10.01
CA SER A 367 -11.56 18.01 -10.55
C SER A 367 -13.02 17.84 -10.99
N ARG A 368 -13.77 18.96 -11.04
CA ARG A 368 -15.14 18.96 -11.58
C ARG A 368 -15.21 18.50 -13.04
N LYS A 369 -14.12 18.67 -13.80
CA LYS A 369 -14.02 18.19 -15.18
C LYS A 369 -13.96 16.65 -15.20
N ASP A 370 -13.11 16.06 -14.37
CA ASP A 370 -12.83 14.62 -14.34
C ASP A 370 -13.99 13.80 -13.75
N ARG A 371 -14.86 14.43 -12.92
CA ARG A 371 -16.11 13.82 -12.44
C ARG A 371 -17.21 13.75 -13.49
N LYS A 372 -17.13 14.54 -14.58
CA LYS A 372 -18.11 14.51 -15.68
C LYS A 372 -17.78 13.46 -16.74
N THR A 373 -16.65 12.78 -16.64
CA THR A 373 -16.20 11.83 -17.66
C THR A 373 -16.92 10.48 -17.56
N LYS A 374 -18.11 10.43 -18.18
CA LYS A 374 -18.90 9.23 -18.55
C LYS A 374 -19.40 8.32 -17.41
N GLY A 375 -20.69 8.43 -17.12
CA GLY A 375 -21.56 7.26 -16.95
C GLY A 375 -21.86 6.76 -15.54
N ALA A 376 -21.19 7.24 -14.49
CA ALA A 376 -21.59 6.91 -13.11
C ALA A 376 -22.99 7.47 -12.82
N SER A 377 -23.94 6.60 -12.46
CA SER A 377 -25.28 7.02 -12.06
C SER A 377 -25.25 7.79 -10.73
N LYS A 378 -26.32 8.52 -10.43
CA LYS A 378 -26.42 9.40 -9.24
C LYS A 378 -26.17 8.67 -7.91
N GLU A 379 -26.56 7.39 -7.84
CA GLU A 379 -26.37 6.49 -6.69
C GLU A 379 -25.09 5.63 -6.78
N GLY A 380 -24.37 5.71 -7.91
CA GLY A 380 -23.19 4.89 -8.21
C GLY A 380 -21.85 5.43 -7.72
N THR A 381 -21.83 6.51 -6.93
CA THR A 381 -20.60 7.04 -6.30
C THR A 381 -20.38 6.45 -4.91
N LEU A 382 -19.13 6.40 -4.44
CA LEU A 382 -18.83 5.90 -3.10
C LEU A 382 -19.49 6.77 -2.03
N LEU A 383 -19.45 8.11 -2.20
CA LEU A 383 -20.12 9.03 -1.29
C LEU A 383 -21.64 8.84 -1.29
N GLY A 384 -22.27 8.64 -2.45
CA GLY A 384 -23.70 8.42 -2.58
C GLY A 384 -24.17 7.16 -1.85
N LYS A 385 -23.45 6.04 -2.00
CA LYS A 385 -23.74 4.76 -1.32
C LYS A 385 -23.63 4.84 0.20
N LEU A 386 -22.71 5.66 0.70
CA LEU A 386 -22.47 5.84 2.14
C LEU A 386 -23.41 6.86 2.79
N THR A 387 -23.82 7.92 2.08
CA THR A 387 -24.50 9.09 2.70
C THR A 387 -25.86 9.42 2.11
N GLY A 388 -26.19 8.96 0.90
CA GLY A 388 -27.39 9.38 0.17
C GLY A 388 -27.34 10.83 -0.35
N ILE A 389 -26.27 11.58 -0.07
CA ILE A 389 -26.10 12.95 -0.55
C ILE A 389 -25.54 12.94 -1.96
N SER A 390 -26.31 13.50 -2.89
CA SER A 390 -25.85 13.78 -4.25
C SER A 390 -24.99 15.04 -4.32
N THR A 391 -23.95 15.00 -5.17
CA THR A 391 -23.11 16.18 -5.45
C THR A 391 -23.83 17.26 -6.26
N GLU A 392 -24.95 16.92 -6.91
CA GLU A 392 -25.83 17.85 -7.60
C GLU A 392 -27.05 18.23 -6.73
N ASP A 393 -27.67 19.37 -7.02
CA ASP A 393 -28.54 20.09 -6.07
C ASP A 393 -30.02 19.65 -6.14
N GLU A 394 -30.31 18.46 -5.58
CA GLU A 394 -31.69 18.01 -5.28
C GLU A 394 -31.91 17.84 -3.76
N LYS A 395 -33.17 17.93 -3.32
CA LYS A 395 -33.56 17.82 -1.89
C LYS A 395 -33.54 16.36 -1.45
N SER A 396 -32.66 16.02 -0.50
CA SER A 396 -32.63 14.71 0.15
C SER A 396 -33.82 14.52 1.10
N GLY A 397 -34.64 13.50 0.85
CA GLY A 397 -35.49 12.91 1.88
C GLY A 397 -34.69 11.99 2.81
N GLU A 398 -35.33 11.46 3.85
CA GLU A 398 -34.73 10.41 4.69
C GLU A 398 -34.53 9.14 3.87
N SER A 399 -33.27 8.74 3.68
CA SER A 399 -32.86 7.54 2.95
C SER A 399 -32.14 6.58 3.89
N GLU A 400 -32.13 5.29 3.59
CA GLU A 400 -31.33 4.30 4.33
C GLU A 400 -29.85 4.67 4.40
N SER A 401 -29.29 5.30 3.36
CA SER A 401 -27.91 5.80 3.38
C SER A 401 -27.71 6.91 4.42
N SER A 402 -28.73 7.73 4.64
CA SER A 402 -28.72 8.74 5.72
C SER A 402 -28.72 8.07 7.10
N SER A 403 -29.48 6.99 7.29
CA SER A 403 -29.45 6.20 8.52
C SER A 403 -28.09 5.52 8.73
N PHE A 404 -27.51 4.94 7.67
CA PHE A 404 -26.19 4.32 7.74
C PHE A 404 -25.09 5.30 8.16
N PHE A 405 -25.00 6.48 7.53
CA PHE A 405 -23.98 7.47 7.90
C PHE A 405 -24.15 7.98 9.35
N ASN A 406 -25.39 8.08 9.83
CA ASN A 406 -25.65 8.40 11.23
C ASN A 406 -25.09 7.34 12.19
N ASN A 407 -25.22 6.05 11.86
CA ASN A 407 -24.65 4.96 12.65
C ASN A 407 -23.12 4.91 12.55
N LEU A 408 -22.57 5.22 11.37
CA LEU A 408 -21.14 5.28 11.09
C LEU A 408 -20.38 6.25 12.02
N LEU A 409 -21.02 7.36 12.42
CA LEU A 409 -20.45 8.33 13.37
C LEU A 409 -20.16 7.74 14.76
N TYR A 410 -20.90 6.71 15.16
CA TYR A 410 -20.78 6.09 16.48
C TYR A 410 -19.88 4.85 16.48
N ASP A 411 -19.58 4.28 15.32
CA ASP A 411 -18.72 3.10 15.18
C ASP A 411 -17.22 3.46 15.34
N PRO A 412 -16.42 2.73 16.14
CA PRO A 412 -15.00 3.03 16.35
C PRO A 412 -14.10 2.96 15.10
N VAL A 413 -14.51 2.23 14.05
CA VAL A 413 -13.76 2.12 12.78
C VAL A 413 -14.35 3.09 11.76
N GLY A 414 -15.67 3.10 11.67
CA GLY A 414 -16.45 3.94 10.77
C GLY A 414 -16.32 5.43 11.04
N SER A 415 -16.15 5.85 12.30
CA SER A 415 -15.99 7.26 12.67
C SER A 415 -14.79 7.89 11.98
N HIS A 416 -13.70 7.14 11.78
CA HIS A 416 -12.53 7.62 11.01
C HIS A 416 -12.83 7.80 9.52
N LEU A 417 -13.71 6.99 8.92
CA LEU A 417 -14.19 7.24 7.56
C LEU A 417 -15.09 8.49 7.52
N ALA A 418 -15.96 8.69 8.52
CA ALA A 418 -16.79 9.88 8.62
C ALA A 418 -15.94 11.16 8.80
N GLU A 419 -14.91 11.14 9.66
CA GLU A 419 -13.88 12.17 9.75
C GLU A 419 -13.25 12.45 8.38
N LYS A 420 -12.81 11.41 7.67
CA LYS A 420 -12.14 11.57 6.38
C LYS A 420 -13.05 12.16 5.30
N ILE A 421 -14.32 11.74 5.26
CA ILE A 421 -15.40 12.34 4.46
C ILE A 421 -15.53 13.83 4.78
N VAL A 422 -15.61 14.17 6.07
CA VAL A 422 -15.70 15.57 6.54
C VAL A 422 -14.48 16.39 6.15
N VAL A 423 -13.25 15.85 6.24
CA VAL A 423 -12.02 16.58 5.88
C VAL A 423 -11.90 16.76 4.36
N CYS A 424 -12.16 15.72 3.56
CA CYS A 424 -11.92 15.75 2.12
C CYS A 424 -13.07 16.38 1.30
N ALA A 425 -14.29 16.52 1.86
CA ALA A 425 -15.44 17.01 1.12
C ALA A 425 -15.24 18.42 0.51
N PRO A 426 -15.48 18.65 -0.79
CA PRO A 426 -15.51 20.00 -1.35
C PRO A 426 -16.54 20.88 -0.63
N LYS A 427 -16.28 22.19 -0.51
CA LYS A 427 -17.12 23.14 0.29
C LYS A 427 -18.64 22.97 0.13
N LYS A 428 -19.15 22.83 -1.10
CA LYS A 428 -20.58 22.57 -1.37
C LYS A 428 -21.09 21.25 -0.75
N VAL A 429 -20.29 20.19 -0.83
CA VAL A 429 -20.62 18.85 -0.30
C VAL A 429 -20.54 18.85 1.23
N PHE A 430 -19.52 19.50 1.79
CA PHE A 430 -19.39 19.71 3.24
C PHE A 430 -20.63 20.41 3.82
N ASN A 431 -21.11 21.50 3.19
CA ASN A 431 -22.31 22.20 3.66
C ASN A 431 -23.57 21.30 3.60
N LYS A 432 -23.71 20.43 2.60
CA LYS A 432 -24.80 19.42 2.55
C LYS A 432 -24.67 18.40 3.67
N LEU A 433 -23.48 17.83 3.88
CA LEU A 433 -23.19 16.88 4.97
C LEU A 433 -23.51 17.51 6.34
N TYR A 434 -23.03 18.72 6.60
CA TYR A 434 -23.28 19.46 7.84
C TYR A 434 -24.79 19.62 8.11
N ASN A 435 -25.53 20.14 7.13
CA ASN A 435 -26.96 20.38 7.27
C ASN A 435 -27.80 19.09 7.41
N ALA A 436 -27.35 17.97 6.82
CA ALA A 436 -28.08 16.70 6.87
C ALA A 436 -27.80 15.87 8.13
N PHE A 437 -26.58 15.92 8.67
CA PHE A 437 -26.11 14.97 9.70
C PHE A 437 -25.67 15.60 11.02
N PHE A 438 -25.35 16.90 11.05
CA PHE A 438 -24.66 17.52 12.18
C PHE A 438 -25.42 18.71 12.76
N LYS A 439 -26.00 19.59 11.93
CA LYS A 439 -26.80 20.75 12.38
C LYS A 439 -27.98 20.30 13.25
N GLY A 440 -28.20 20.98 14.38
CA GLY A 440 -29.27 20.66 15.34
C GLY A 440 -28.97 19.49 16.28
N ARG A 441 -27.80 18.86 16.16
CA ARG A 441 -27.35 17.75 17.04
C ARG A 441 -25.85 17.75 17.33
N ILE A 442 -25.10 18.77 16.92
CA ILE A 442 -23.63 18.78 17.02
C ILE A 442 -23.19 18.82 18.49
N GLY A 443 -23.97 19.48 19.36
CA GLY A 443 -23.75 19.42 20.82
C GLY A 443 -23.91 18.00 21.40
N SER A 444 -24.82 17.18 20.86
CA SER A 444 -24.97 15.79 21.30
C SER A 444 -23.82 14.90 20.80
N LEU A 445 -23.43 15.08 19.53
CA LEU A 445 -22.30 14.38 18.90
C LEU A 445 -20.97 14.70 19.61
N ALA A 446 -20.76 15.94 20.03
CA ALA A 446 -19.56 16.40 20.74
C ALA A 446 -19.25 15.60 22.02
N ARG A 447 -20.28 15.10 22.72
CA ARG A 447 -20.15 14.34 23.99
C ARG A 447 -19.84 12.85 23.80
N ASN A 448 -19.87 12.36 22.57
CA ASN A 448 -19.69 10.96 22.26
C ASN A 448 -18.22 10.69 21.92
N GLU A 449 -17.70 9.57 22.42
CA GLU A 449 -16.27 9.24 22.35
C GLU A 449 -15.76 8.98 20.93
N THR A 450 -16.61 8.54 20.01
CA THR A 450 -16.26 8.33 18.59
C THR A 450 -16.69 9.50 17.71
N ALA A 451 -17.95 9.94 17.81
CA ALA A 451 -18.46 11.06 17.00
C ALA A 451 -17.80 12.41 17.33
N GLY A 452 -17.25 12.58 18.54
CA GLY A 452 -16.52 13.79 18.93
C GLY A 452 -15.26 14.07 18.09
N PHE A 453 -14.67 13.05 17.45
CA PHE A 453 -13.57 13.26 16.49
C PHE A 453 -14.07 13.88 15.18
N ALA A 454 -15.21 13.42 14.66
CA ALA A 454 -15.85 14.06 13.51
C ALA A 454 -16.25 15.53 13.81
N VAL A 455 -16.71 15.83 15.04
CA VAL A 455 -17.01 17.21 15.46
C VAL A 455 -15.77 18.12 15.42
N GLN A 456 -14.59 17.65 15.83
CA GLN A 456 -13.34 18.44 15.71
C GLN A 456 -13.07 18.82 14.24
N ARG A 457 -13.11 17.83 13.33
CA ARG A 457 -12.91 18.04 11.88
C ARG A 457 -13.97 18.95 11.25
N ILE A 458 -15.16 19.05 11.84
CA ILE A 458 -16.21 19.99 11.41
C ILE A 458 -15.88 21.39 11.86
N LEU A 459 -15.54 21.59 13.14
CA LEU A 459 -15.23 22.91 13.70
C LEU A 459 -14.09 23.59 12.92
N GLU A 460 -13.04 22.85 12.58
CA GLU A 460 -11.92 23.26 11.72
C GLU A 460 -12.33 23.76 10.31
N ARG A 461 -13.60 23.56 9.92
CA ARG A 461 -14.13 23.83 8.58
C ARG A 461 -15.36 24.74 8.53
N LEU A 462 -15.96 25.11 9.67
CA LEU A 462 -17.17 25.93 9.68
C LEU A 462 -16.88 27.37 9.25
N GLU A 463 -17.81 27.95 8.49
CA GLU A 463 -17.86 29.40 8.30
C GLU A 463 -18.37 30.07 9.57
N LYS A 464 -17.97 31.32 9.82
CA LYS A 464 -18.32 32.08 11.03
C LYS A 464 -19.80 31.98 11.44
N HIS A 465 -20.73 32.14 10.50
CA HIS A 465 -22.17 32.06 10.79
C HIS A 465 -22.63 30.66 11.25
N MET A 466 -22.05 29.60 10.69
CA MET A 466 -22.34 28.21 11.09
C MET A 466 -21.64 27.85 12.40
N LEU A 467 -20.47 28.44 12.65
CA LEU A 467 -19.72 28.28 13.89
C LEU A 467 -20.48 28.91 15.08
N GLU A 468 -21.07 30.10 14.91
CA GLU A 468 -21.91 30.75 15.93
C GLU A 468 -23.12 29.87 16.32
N GLU A 469 -23.80 29.26 15.34
CA GLU A 469 -24.86 28.26 15.62
C GLU A 469 -24.32 27.04 16.38
N ALA A 470 -23.21 26.44 15.91
CA ALA A 470 -22.60 25.26 16.52
C ALA A 470 -22.11 25.52 17.96
N LEU A 471 -21.56 26.71 18.22
CA LEU A 471 -21.16 27.15 19.56
C LEU A 471 -22.36 27.17 20.52
N GLY A 472 -23.52 27.64 20.07
CA GLY A 472 -24.76 27.61 20.85
C GLY A 472 -25.18 26.20 21.29
N GLU A 473 -24.94 25.18 20.45
CA GLU A 473 -25.22 23.78 20.79
C GLU A 473 -24.14 23.13 21.68
N ILE A 474 -22.86 23.46 21.49
CA ILE A 474 -21.73 22.77 22.12
C ILE A 474 -21.34 23.40 23.47
N LEU A 475 -21.40 24.73 23.62
CA LEU A 475 -21.01 25.43 24.87
C LEU A 475 -21.72 24.89 26.12
N PRO A 476 -23.04 24.57 26.12
CA PRO A 476 -23.71 23.96 27.28
C PRO A 476 -23.15 22.59 27.69
N GLN A 477 -22.44 21.90 26.79
CA GLN A 477 -21.88 20.57 27.03
C GLN A 477 -20.43 20.60 27.54
N VAL A 478 -19.72 21.74 27.44
CA VAL A 478 -18.27 21.86 27.73
C VAL A 478 -17.91 21.36 29.13
N LYS A 479 -18.73 21.64 30.15
CA LYS A 479 -18.53 21.12 31.51
C LYS A 479 -18.46 19.58 31.50
N GLY A 480 -19.42 18.93 30.84
CA GLY A 480 -19.47 17.46 30.72
C GLY A 480 -18.35 16.89 29.85
N LEU A 481 -17.84 17.63 28.86
CA LEU A 481 -16.66 17.23 28.08
C LEU A 481 -15.41 17.19 28.97
N ILE A 482 -15.20 18.21 29.81
CA ILE A 482 -14.07 18.29 30.75
C ILE A 482 -14.16 17.17 31.80
N GLU A 483 -15.35 16.97 32.40
CA GLU A 483 -15.59 15.88 33.37
C GLU A 483 -15.33 14.47 32.77
N ARG A 484 -15.53 14.30 31.46
CA ARG A 484 -15.25 13.07 30.71
C ARG A 484 -13.85 13.00 30.09
N SER A 485 -12.97 13.98 30.36
CA SER A 485 -11.64 14.11 29.74
C SER A 485 -11.66 14.22 28.20
N GLN A 486 -12.80 14.56 27.58
CA GLN A 486 -12.96 14.78 26.13
C GLN A 486 -12.46 16.16 25.69
N VAL A 487 -11.24 16.51 26.10
CA VAL A 487 -10.66 17.85 25.92
C VAL A 487 -10.34 18.21 24.46
N ALA A 488 -10.28 17.24 23.56
CA ALA A 488 -9.95 17.46 22.15
C ALA A 488 -10.99 18.32 21.42
N VAL A 489 -12.29 18.14 21.71
CA VAL A 489 -13.35 19.01 21.19
C VAL A 489 -13.22 20.43 21.78
N VAL A 490 -12.92 20.54 23.09
CA VAL A 490 -12.72 21.84 23.75
C VAL A 490 -11.53 22.59 23.16
N LYS A 491 -10.43 21.89 22.84
CA LYS A 491 -9.29 22.46 22.12
C LYS A 491 -9.71 22.99 20.74
N ALA A 492 -10.41 22.19 19.93
CA ALA A 492 -10.88 22.61 18.62
C ALA A 492 -11.82 23.83 18.68
N LEU A 493 -12.67 23.94 19.71
CA LEU A 493 -13.50 25.15 19.93
C LEU A 493 -12.64 26.40 20.18
N ILE A 494 -11.60 26.28 21.01
CA ILE A 494 -10.68 27.39 21.31
C ILE A 494 -9.90 27.77 20.05
N ASP A 495 -9.31 26.80 19.35
CA ASP A 495 -8.53 27.02 18.13
C ASP A 495 -9.36 27.70 17.01
N CYS A 496 -10.67 27.40 16.91
CA CYS A 496 -11.57 28.02 15.92
C CYS A 496 -12.13 29.39 16.34
N CYS A 497 -11.96 29.80 17.60
CA CYS A 497 -12.39 31.10 18.12
C CYS A 497 -11.25 32.11 18.30
N ALA A 498 -10.00 31.66 18.12
CA ALA A 498 -8.78 32.48 18.16
C ALA A 498 -8.50 33.17 16.81
#